data_AF-A0A3M6UKT4-F1
#
_entry.id   AF-A0A3M6UKT4-F1
#
_cell.length_a   1.000
_cell.length_b   1.000
_cell.length_c   1.000
_cell.angle_alpha   90.00
_cell.angle_beta   90.00
_cell.angle_gamma   90.00
#
_symmetry.space_group_name_H-M   'P 1'
#
loop_
_entity.id
_entity.type
_entity.pdbx_description
1 polymer ?
#
loop_
_entity_poly.entity_id
_entity_poly.type
_entity_poly.pdbx_seq_one_letter_code
_entity_poly.pdbx_strand_id
1 'polypeptide(L)'
;TKILSRTPRVSGPLKEKMLGPVVLVAVAILILRVGGGLRGFRPTQCNLIYENACHQYRETGNHEIMCRESAQHKLCQQTCNSGSCRLHCHASNSCTQRCVAGRCNNIFCKSKYCRQDCTRGSCQLMDCGGETCRQKCLMGGCNMLCSKGATNCTQWCELGKCTMRCPPGVKSCEQTCNGGKCNMICNAEKCKRSCKGGECTYGAEVTRGLEAVLGAPRYIYCNDDLRESICMQTCSEGNCDMKYKYSHHSSLLQVCAGGSCHFDCKAPRKCTQVCIGGKCMKYLCNSRVCIQECVAGGCTMECEAETCLQTCRGGDCRMSCMSNVKRCFQWCPGGNCILGCEAEQCKRYCQSGSCVTPAQAPKLQAIARRVRCAMLTRECHQQCPQKRSCSFLGWLHYGIFRSINQTCNEGDCRRMECRASIKCRQTCNDGACYSMSCTSTNCLQDCAGANCNMECNSEHCTQICRGGGCQMKCAETVKTCRQSCNPQNLNCQSICLAKTCSVTLM
;
A
#
# COMPACT_ATOMS: atom_id res chain seq x y z
N THR A 1 54.96 45.47 -18.12
CA THR A 1 54.07 46.25 -19.00
C THR A 1 52.93 46.81 -18.15
N LYS A 2 52.81 48.14 -18.04
CA LYS A 2 51.66 48.98 -17.58
C LYS A 2 50.77 48.43 -16.43
N ILE A 3 50.88 48.87 -15.18
CA ILE A 3 50.44 50.15 -14.54
C ILE A 3 48.90 50.38 -14.60
N LEU A 4 48.36 50.72 -13.41
CA LEU A 4 47.01 51.21 -12.99
C LEU A 4 46.01 50.14 -12.51
N SER A 5 45.33 50.24 -11.36
CA SER A 5 45.32 51.24 -10.27
C SER A 5 44.33 50.86 -9.14
N ARG A 6 44.71 51.17 -7.88
CA ARG A 6 43.90 51.69 -6.72
C ARG A 6 42.71 50.84 -6.21
N THR A 7 42.42 50.66 -4.92
CA THR A 7 42.67 51.40 -3.66
C THR A 7 42.23 50.54 -2.45
N PRO A 8 42.82 50.68 -1.25
CA PRO A 8 42.29 50.06 -0.03
C PRO A 8 41.83 51.08 1.04
N ARG A 9 40.91 50.63 1.90
CA ARG A 9 40.68 51.02 3.31
C ARG A 9 39.92 52.35 3.63
N VAL A 10 39.06 52.22 4.64
CA VAL A 10 38.50 53.23 5.59
C VAL A 10 37.25 54.02 5.19
N SER A 11 36.14 53.73 5.88
CA SER A 11 35.26 54.72 6.52
C SER A 11 34.35 54.04 7.58
N GLY A 12 34.69 54.22 8.86
CA GLY A 12 33.67 54.49 9.89
C GLY A 12 33.41 56.00 9.93
N PRO A 13 32.69 56.59 10.92
CA PRO A 13 32.18 56.08 12.21
C PRO A 13 30.63 56.21 12.29
N LEU A 14 29.87 55.77 13.31
CA LEU A 14 29.80 56.24 14.70
C LEU A 14 28.83 55.32 15.48
N LYS A 15 29.25 54.93 16.70
CA LYS A 15 28.53 54.98 18.00
C LYS A 15 27.03 54.59 18.03
N GLU A 16 26.51 53.80 18.97
CA GLU A 16 26.94 53.35 20.29
C GLU A 16 25.84 52.42 20.83
N LYS A 17 26.19 51.63 21.86
CA LYS A 17 25.32 51.06 22.91
C LYS A 17 24.63 49.71 22.69
N MET A 18 25.24 48.71 23.32
CA MET A 18 24.59 47.60 24.02
C MET A 18 23.48 48.09 24.96
N LEU A 19 22.34 47.39 24.98
CA LEU A 19 21.65 46.94 26.20
C LEU A 19 20.49 45.99 25.80
N GLY A 20 20.34 44.86 26.50
CA GLY A 20 19.00 44.26 26.71
C GLY A 20 18.13 45.19 27.59
N PRO A 21 16.93 44.79 28.07
CA PRO A 21 16.31 43.46 28.09
C PRO A 21 14.85 43.41 27.61
N VAL A 22 14.33 42.18 27.52
CA VAL A 22 12.92 41.72 27.68
C VAL A 22 11.80 42.78 27.66
N VAL A 23 10.96 42.75 26.61
CA VAL A 23 9.54 43.19 26.67
C VAL A 23 8.68 42.32 25.75
N LEU A 24 7.55 41.84 26.29
CA LEU A 24 6.48 41.12 25.62
C LEU A 24 5.97 41.83 24.35
N VAL A 25 5.75 41.08 23.28
CA VAL A 25 4.85 41.50 22.19
C VAL A 25 3.69 40.52 22.09
N ALA A 26 2.53 41.01 22.50
CA ALA A 26 1.24 40.38 22.34
C ALA A 26 0.93 40.20 20.85
N VAL A 27 0.72 38.95 20.42
CA VAL A 27 0.06 38.68 19.14
C VAL A 27 -1.43 38.53 19.43
N ALA A 28 -2.17 39.60 19.14
CA ALA A 28 -3.63 39.60 19.17
C ALA A 28 -4.15 38.60 18.14
N ILE A 29 -4.65 37.46 18.61
CA ILE A 29 -5.46 36.55 17.79
C ILE A 29 -6.85 37.18 17.70
N LEU A 30 -7.09 37.88 16.58
CA LEU A 30 -8.43 38.27 16.15
C LEU A 30 -9.24 36.99 15.90
N ILE A 31 -10.11 36.66 16.87
CA ILE A 31 -11.16 35.65 16.69
C ILE A 31 -12.21 36.26 15.75
N LEU A 32 -12.00 36.10 14.44
CA LEU A 32 -13.09 36.16 13.49
C LEU A 32 -13.89 34.86 13.62
N ARG A 33 -15.07 34.99 14.24
CA ARG A 33 -16.11 33.96 14.22
C ARG A 33 -16.44 33.62 12.76
N VAL A 34 -16.03 32.46 12.31
CA VAL A 34 -16.71 31.75 11.22
C VAL A 34 -17.30 30.49 11.81
N GLY A 35 -18.55 30.60 12.22
CA GLY A 35 -19.41 29.45 12.47
C GLY A 35 -19.59 28.70 11.15
N GLY A 36 -18.86 27.61 11.01
CA GLY A 36 -19.02 26.63 9.94
C GLY A 36 -18.49 25.32 10.47
N GLY A 37 -19.39 24.43 10.90
CA GLY A 37 -19.02 23.12 11.39
C GLY A 37 -18.07 22.43 10.41
N LEU A 38 -16.97 21.87 10.92
CA LEU A 38 -16.07 21.00 10.18
C LEU A 38 -16.87 19.81 9.68
N ARG A 39 -17.47 19.93 8.48
CA ARG A 39 -17.94 18.79 7.70
C ARG A 39 -16.70 17.93 7.46
N GLY A 40 -16.73 16.69 7.96
CA GLY A 40 -15.64 15.74 7.76
C GLY A 40 -15.26 15.69 6.29
N PHE A 41 -13.99 15.98 6.01
CA PHE A 41 -13.40 15.88 4.67
C PHE A 41 -13.62 14.45 4.16
N ARG A 42 -14.42 14.30 3.10
CA ARG A 42 -14.50 12.99 2.43
C ARG A 42 -13.19 12.79 1.66
N PRO A 43 -12.50 11.65 1.80
CA PRO A 43 -11.18 11.37 1.20
C PRO A 43 -11.18 11.23 -0.33
N THR A 44 -12.24 11.68 -1.02
CA THR A 44 -12.35 11.79 -2.48
C THR A 44 -12.48 13.24 -2.96
N GLN A 45 -12.60 14.21 -2.04
CA GLN A 45 -12.76 15.63 -2.34
C GLN A 45 -11.41 16.33 -2.58
N CYS A 46 -11.47 17.54 -3.13
CA CYS A 46 -10.29 18.37 -3.36
C CYS A 46 -9.59 18.67 -2.02
N ASN A 47 -8.27 18.45 -1.92
CA ASN A 47 -7.54 18.76 -0.68
C ASN A 47 -7.30 20.25 -0.53
N LEU A 48 -6.96 20.91 -1.64
CA LEU A 48 -6.64 22.33 -1.69
C LEU A 48 -7.05 22.88 -3.05
N ILE A 49 -7.77 24.00 -3.05
CA ILE A 49 -8.00 24.81 -4.25
C ILE A 49 -7.06 26.01 -4.17
N TYR A 50 -6.17 26.12 -5.13
CA TYR A 50 -5.21 27.22 -5.23
C TYR A 50 -4.97 27.51 -6.71
N GLU A 51 -4.87 28.79 -7.08
CA GLU A 51 -4.60 29.21 -8.47
C GLU A 51 -5.46 28.50 -9.53
N ASN A 52 -6.79 28.45 -9.31
CA ASN A 52 -7.75 27.81 -10.25
C ASN A 52 -7.49 26.30 -10.49
N ALA A 53 -6.76 25.66 -9.57
CA ALA A 53 -6.44 24.24 -9.61
C ALA A 53 -6.89 23.51 -8.34
N CYS A 54 -7.47 22.33 -8.53
CA CYS A 54 -7.72 21.41 -7.44
C CYS A 54 -6.53 20.46 -7.25
N HIS A 55 -5.93 20.46 -6.06
CA HIS A 55 -4.83 19.56 -5.70
C HIS A 55 -5.35 18.41 -4.86
N GLN A 56 -5.01 17.19 -5.25
CA GLN A 56 -5.36 15.95 -4.54
C GLN A 56 -4.12 15.07 -4.36
N TYR A 57 -3.81 14.73 -3.12
CA TYR A 57 -2.61 13.95 -2.77
C TYR A 57 -2.98 12.76 -1.88
N ARG A 58 -2.56 11.55 -2.27
CA ARG A 58 -2.72 10.33 -1.45
C ARG A 58 -1.40 9.60 -1.33
N GLU A 59 -1.10 9.17 -0.12
CA GLU A 59 0.03 8.29 0.19
C GLU A 59 -0.48 6.95 0.66
N THR A 60 0.18 5.88 0.19
CA THR A 60 -0.08 4.50 0.62
C THR A 60 -1.55 4.10 0.50
N GLY A 61 -1.94 2.90 0.92
CA GLY A 61 -3.34 2.51 0.94
C GLY A 61 -3.97 2.22 -0.43
N ASN A 62 -5.30 2.09 -0.45
CA ASN A 62 -6.10 1.91 -1.66
C ASN A 62 -7.10 3.07 -1.79
N HIS A 63 -6.99 3.85 -2.85
CA HIS A 63 -7.73 5.11 -2.99
C HIS A 63 -8.40 5.26 -4.34
N GLU A 64 -9.60 5.83 -4.31
CA GLU A 64 -10.25 6.40 -5.48
C GLU A 64 -10.14 7.93 -5.40
N ILE A 65 -9.42 8.52 -6.34
CA ILE A 65 -9.15 9.96 -6.38
C ILE A 65 -9.98 10.55 -7.52
N MET A 66 -10.99 11.37 -7.15
CA MET A 66 -11.95 11.94 -8.10
C MET A 66 -11.81 13.46 -8.13
N CYS A 67 -11.45 14.02 -9.30
CA CYS A 67 -11.58 15.45 -9.55
C CYS A 67 -12.80 15.68 -10.44
N ARG A 68 -13.81 16.35 -9.89
CA ARG A 68 -15.06 16.66 -10.59
C ARG A 68 -14.94 17.99 -11.30
N GLU A 69 -15.79 18.19 -12.29
CA GLU A 69 -15.96 19.49 -12.91
C GLU A 69 -16.45 20.51 -11.88
N SER A 70 -15.94 21.75 -11.96
CA SER A 70 -16.25 22.81 -11.01
C SER A 70 -16.21 24.19 -11.69
N ALA A 71 -16.98 25.12 -11.12
CA ALA A 71 -16.85 26.54 -11.44
C ALA A 71 -15.63 27.16 -10.75
N GLN A 72 -15.20 26.63 -9.60
CA GLN A 72 -14.13 27.19 -8.76
C GLN A 72 -12.72 26.84 -9.23
N HIS A 73 -12.57 25.76 -10.00
CA HIS A 73 -11.31 25.35 -10.58
C HIS A 73 -11.54 24.73 -11.96
N LYS A 74 -10.64 25.04 -12.89
CA LYS A 74 -10.64 24.47 -14.25
C LYS A 74 -9.52 23.46 -14.46
N LEU A 75 -8.59 23.41 -13.51
CA LEU A 75 -7.41 22.56 -13.51
C LEU A 75 -7.50 21.55 -12.37
N CYS A 76 -6.90 20.39 -12.54
CA CYS A 76 -6.75 19.40 -11.48
C CYS A 76 -5.36 18.79 -11.48
N GLN A 77 -4.79 18.61 -10.29
CA GLN A 77 -3.56 17.88 -10.07
C GLN A 77 -3.83 16.75 -9.07
N GLN A 78 -3.70 15.51 -9.53
CA GLN A 78 -3.89 14.32 -8.71
C GLN A 78 -2.56 13.60 -8.58
N THR A 79 -2.15 13.25 -7.37
CA THR A 79 -0.92 12.49 -7.11
C THR A 79 -1.22 11.31 -6.19
N CYS A 80 -0.83 10.12 -6.66
CA CYS A 80 -0.83 8.89 -5.89
C CYS A 80 0.61 8.45 -5.64
N ASN A 81 1.02 8.34 -4.38
CA ASN A 81 2.36 7.97 -3.98
C ASN A 81 2.33 6.67 -3.17
N SER A 82 3.07 5.65 -3.62
CA SER A 82 3.22 4.36 -2.91
C SER A 82 1.91 3.64 -2.55
N GLY A 83 0.81 3.97 -3.21
CA GLY A 83 -0.50 3.39 -3.00
C GLY A 83 -1.01 2.63 -4.22
N SER A 84 -2.15 1.97 -4.03
CA SER A 84 -2.99 1.46 -5.11
C SER A 84 -4.08 2.49 -5.38
N CYS A 85 -4.09 3.11 -6.57
CA CYS A 85 -5.02 4.21 -6.85
C CYS A 85 -5.80 4.03 -8.15
N ARG A 86 -7.04 4.54 -8.13
CA ARG A 86 -7.83 4.83 -9.33
C ARG A 86 -7.99 6.33 -9.42
N LEU A 87 -7.53 6.93 -10.51
CA LEU A 87 -7.54 8.38 -10.68
C LEU A 87 -8.57 8.73 -11.76
N HIS A 88 -9.52 9.58 -11.43
CA HIS A 88 -10.53 10.06 -12.38
C HIS A 88 -10.52 11.57 -12.38
N CYS A 89 -10.50 12.15 -13.57
CA CYS A 89 -10.41 13.58 -13.73
C CYS A 89 -11.39 14.10 -14.78
N HIS A 90 -12.24 15.02 -14.36
CA HIS A 90 -13.29 15.66 -15.15
C HIS A 90 -13.17 17.18 -15.11
N ALA A 91 -11.96 17.72 -14.89
CA ALA A 91 -11.75 19.15 -14.99
C ALA A 91 -12.11 19.62 -16.39
N SER A 92 -12.66 20.83 -16.55
CA SER A 92 -13.06 21.28 -17.89
C SER A 92 -11.85 21.59 -18.79
N ASN A 93 -10.72 22.04 -18.23
CA ASN A 93 -9.55 22.44 -19.01
C ASN A 93 -8.41 21.41 -18.98
N SER A 94 -7.77 21.20 -17.82
CA SER A 94 -6.58 20.34 -17.76
C SER A 94 -6.52 19.47 -16.52
N CYS A 95 -5.99 18.27 -16.70
CA CYS A 95 -5.65 17.36 -15.62
C CYS A 95 -4.21 16.89 -15.71
N THR A 96 -3.52 16.95 -14.58
CA THR A 96 -2.21 16.32 -14.37
C THR A 96 -2.37 15.19 -13.36
N GLN A 97 -2.16 13.95 -13.78
CA GLN A 97 -2.29 12.75 -12.96
C GLN A 97 -0.92 12.10 -12.80
N ARG A 98 -0.41 12.05 -11.56
CA ARG A 98 0.90 11.51 -11.24
C ARG A 98 0.79 10.23 -10.43
N CYS A 99 1.45 9.18 -10.90
CA CYS A 99 1.61 7.93 -10.18
C CYS A 99 3.08 7.73 -9.83
N VAL A 100 3.41 7.69 -8.54
CA VAL A 100 4.80 7.55 -8.05
C VAL A 100 4.91 6.30 -7.20
N ALA A 101 5.81 5.39 -7.58
CA ALA A 101 6.12 4.20 -6.80
C ALA A 101 4.89 3.37 -6.38
N GLY A 102 3.81 3.38 -7.17
CA GLY A 102 2.53 2.77 -6.81
C GLY A 102 1.88 2.01 -7.95
N ARG A 103 0.71 1.43 -7.67
CA ARG A 103 -0.12 0.73 -8.66
C ARG A 103 -1.30 1.61 -9.03
N CYS A 104 -1.27 2.19 -10.21
CA CYS A 104 -2.36 3.00 -10.74
C CYS A 104 -3.07 2.22 -11.86
N ASN A 105 -4.03 1.38 -11.46
CA ASN A 105 -4.68 0.45 -12.37
C ASN A 105 -5.44 1.16 -13.47
N ASN A 106 -6.25 2.17 -13.11
CA ASN A 106 -7.07 2.91 -14.04
C ASN A 106 -6.90 4.41 -13.82
N ILE A 107 -6.48 5.10 -14.87
CA ILE A 107 -6.32 6.54 -14.90
C ILE A 107 -7.22 7.08 -16.01
N PHE A 108 -8.35 7.65 -15.62
CA PHE A 108 -9.35 8.22 -16.51
C PHE A 108 -9.22 9.73 -16.53
N CYS A 109 -9.19 10.31 -17.71
CA CYS A 109 -9.16 11.76 -17.88
C CYS A 109 -10.10 12.19 -19.00
N LYS A 110 -11.08 13.04 -18.70
CA LYS A 110 -12.03 13.62 -19.67
C LYS A 110 -11.80 15.11 -19.95
N SER A 111 -10.73 15.68 -19.42
CA SER A 111 -10.39 17.09 -19.65
C SER A 111 -9.87 17.33 -21.06
N LYS A 112 -9.95 18.57 -21.54
CA LYS A 112 -9.39 18.95 -22.84
C LYS A 112 -7.92 18.56 -22.99
N TYR A 113 -7.12 18.85 -21.95
CA TYR A 113 -5.70 18.50 -21.87
C TYR A 113 -5.43 17.50 -20.75
N CYS A 114 -5.08 16.29 -21.13
CA CYS A 114 -4.79 15.20 -20.20
C CYS A 114 -3.30 14.90 -20.19
N ARG A 115 -2.66 15.07 -19.03
CA ARG A 115 -1.27 14.70 -18.80
C ARG A 115 -1.18 13.66 -17.71
N GLN A 116 -0.53 12.54 -18.00
CA GLN A 116 -0.20 11.51 -17.03
C GLN A 116 1.30 11.29 -16.95
N ASP A 117 1.83 11.35 -15.73
CA ASP A 117 3.22 11.07 -15.44
C ASP A 117 3.33 9.84 -14.53
N CYS A 118 3.91 8.75 -15.05
CA CYS A 118 4.14 7.49 -14.33
C CYS A 118 5.63 7.33 -14.01
N THR A 119 5.97 7.42 -12.72
CA THR A 119 7.37 7.36 -12.24
C THR A 119 7.55 6.18 -11.32
N ARG A 120 8.35 5.19 -11.75
CA ARG A 120 8.57 3.94 -11.00
C ARG A 120 7.25 3.29 -10.60
N GLY A 121 6.20 3.44 -11.39
CA GLY A 121 4.83 3.02 -11.09
C GLY A 121 4.32 2.04 -12.11
N SER A 122 3.25 1.33 -11.78
CA SER A 122 2.52 0.50 -12.74
C SER A 122 1.25 1.21 -13.16
N CYS A 123 1.23 1.71 -14.40
CA CYS A 123 0.11 2.46 -14.96
C CYS A 123 -0.58 1.60 -16.02
N GLN A 124 -1.50 0.74 -15.58
CA GLN A 124 -2.02 -0.34 -16.44
C GLN A 124 -2.95 0.16 -17.54
N LEU A 125 -3.65 1.29 -17.35
CA LEU A 125 -4.45 1.93 -18.40
C LEU A 125 -4.63 3.43 -18.14
N MET A 126 -4.26 4.24 -19.13
CA MET A 126 -4.79 5.58 -19.33
C MET A 126 -5.93 5.50 -20.33
N ASP A 127 -7.10 5.93 -19.92
CA ASP A 127 -8.22 6.16 -20.82
C ASP A 127 -8.40 7.67 -20.97
N CYS A 128 -7.94 8.18 -22.11
CA CYS A 128 -7.91 9.61 -22.38
C CYS A 128 -9.09 10.02 -23.26
N GLY A 129 -10.05 10.70 -22.63
CA GLY A 129 -11.22 11.37 -23.19
C GLY A 129 -10.97 12.74 -23.82
N GLY A 130 -9.76 13.28 -23.69
CA GLY A 130 -9.43 14.66 -24.08
C GLY A 130 -9.07 14.86 -25.55
N GLU A 131 -8.95 16.12 -25.96
CA GLU A 131 -8.44 16.50 -27.28
C GLU A 131 -6.93 16.23 -27.39
N THR A 132 -6.20 16.50 -26.32
CA THR A 132 -4.74 16.29 -26.26
C THR A 132 -4.38 15.39 -25.10
N CYS A 133 -3.74 14.27 -25.43
CA CYS A 133 -3.34 13.22 -24.49
C CYS A 133 -1.82 13.10 -24.46
N ARG A 134 -1.24 13.16 -23.27
CA ARG A 134 0.18 12.93 -23.04
C ARG A 134 0.39 11.94 -21.91
N GLN A 135 1.09 10.86 -22.20
CA GLN A 135 1.54 9.90 -21.19
C GLN A 135 3.07 9.82 -21.18
N LYS A 136 3.68 10.05 -20.01
CA LYS A 136 5.12 9.87 -19.80
C LYS A 136 5.39 8.74 -18.80
N CYS A 137 6.26 7.82 -19.19
CA CYS A 137 6.57 6.62 -18.43
C CYS A 137 8.08 6.47 -18.27
N LEU A 138 8.55 6.69 -17.04
CA LEU A 138 9.98 6.67 -16.73
C LEU A 138 10.48 5.27 -16.38
N MET A 139 9.72 4.55 -15.56
CA MET A 139 10.06 3.19 -15.12
C MET A 139 8.78 2.42 -14.81
N GLY A 140 8.60 1.28 -15.48
CA GLY A 140 7.42 0.42 -15.36
C GLY A 140 6.60 0.34 -16.65
N GLY A 141 5.50 -0.40 -16.63
CA GLY A 141 4.62 -0.53 -17.80
C GLY A 141 3.53 0.55 -17.86
N CYS A 142 3.21 0.96 -19.09
CA CYS A 142 2.18 1.95 -19.37
C CYS A 142 1.31 1.57 -20.55
N ASN A 143 0.00 1.70 -20.43
CA ASN A 143 -0.88 1.61 -21.60
C ASN A 143 -1.66 2.91 -21.76
N MET A 144 -1.75 3.41 -22.98
CA MET A 144 -2.58 4.56 -23.35
C MET A 144 -3.62 4.13 -24.36
N LEU A 145 -4.87 4.45 -24.08
CA LEU A 145 -5.99 4.38 -25.00
C LEU A 145 -6.50 5.80 -25.25
N CYS A 146 -6.44 6.22 -26.51
CA CYS A 146 -6.99 7.49 -26.94
C CYS A 146 -8.45 7.36 -27.36
N SER A 147 -9.23 8.41 -27.11
CA SER A 147 -10.61 8.50 -27.58
C SER A 147 -10.68 8.78 -29.08
N LYS A 148 -11.75 8.32 -29.73
CA LYS A 148 -11.98 8.52 -31.17
C LYS A 148 -11.99 9.97 -31.63
N GLY A 149 -12.19 10.95 -30.74
CA GLY A 149 -12.17 12.39 -31.06
C GLY A 149 -10.86 13.11 -30.69
N ALA A 150 -9.83 12.39 -30.25
CA ALA A 150 -8.58 13.01 -29.84
C ALA A 150 -7.84 13.62 -31.05
N THR A 151 -7.33 14.83 -30.90
CA THR A 151 -6.52 15.48 -31.94
C THR A 151 -5.08 14.98 -31.87
N ASN A 152 -4.47 15.02 -30.68
CA ASN A 152 -3.07 14.66 -30.51
C ASN A 152 -2.89 13.70 -29.36
N CYS A 153 -2.27 12.56 -29.63
CA CYS A 153 -1.87 11.60 -28.63
C CYS A 153 -0.36 11.40 -28.66
N THR A 154 0.28 11.52 -27.49
CA THR A 154 1.72 11.35 -27.34
C THR A 154 2.02 10.40 -26.19
N GLN A 155 2.79 9.34 -26.46
CA GLN A 155 3.32 8.45 -25.43
C GLN A 155 4.84 8.47 -25.45
N TRP A 156 5.44 8.68 -24.28
CA TRP A 156 6.88 8.64 -24.07
C TRP A 156 7.25 7.53 -23.10
N CYS A 157 8.08 6.60 -23.54
CA CYS A 157 8.49 5.44 -22.76
C CYS A 157 10.01 5.38 -22.64
N GLU A 158 10.54 5.45 -21.42
CA GLU A 158 11.97 5.28 -21.16
C GLU A 158 12.35 3.80 -20.95
N LEU A 159 11.57 3.09 -20.15
CA LEU A 159 11.80 1.69 -19.77
C LEU A 159 10.48 0.99 -19.47
N GLY A 160 10.42 -0.34 -19.60
CA GLY A 160 9.23 -1.13 -19.27
C GLY A 160 8.51 -1.71 -20.49
N LYS A 161 7.19 -1.90 -20.34
CA LYS A 161 6.28 -2.33 -21.42
C LYS A 161 5.27 -1.23 -21.69
N CYS A 162 5.34 -0.60 -22.85
CA CYS A 162 4.48 0.51 -23.23
C CYS A 162 3.57 0.14 -24.40
N THR A 163 2.26 0.31 -24.27
CA THR A 163 1.31 0.13 -25.37
C THR A 163 0.58 1.43 -25.65
N MET A 164 0.51 1.84 -26.92
CA MET A 164 -0.31 2.97 -27.37
C MET A 164 -1.38 2.48 -28.33
N ARG A 165 -2.64 2.81 -28.05
CA ARG A 165 -3.79 2.46 -28.87
C ARG A 165 -4.49 3.72 -29.35
N CYS A 166 -4.49 3.91 -30.66
CA CYS A 166 -5.17 5.00 -31.33
C CYS A 166 -6.26 4.46 -32.26
N PRO A 167 -7.54 4.52 -31.86
CA PRO A 167 -8.64 4.07 -32.69
C PRO A 167 -8.87 5.02 -33.90
N PRO A 168 -9.73 4.62 -34.85
CA PRO A 168 -10.18 5.50 -35.93
C PRO A 168 -10.82 6.79 -35.41
N GLY A 169 -10.58 7.90 -36.12
CA GLY A 169 -11.03 9.25 -35.77
C GLY A 169 -9.99 10.09 -35.02
N VAL A 170 -8.92 9.47 -34.51
CA VAL A 170 -7.79 10.22 -33.94
C VAL A 170 -6.99 10.90 -35.05
N LYS A 171 -6.69 12.19 -34.92
CA LYS A 171 -5.95 12.92 -35.98
C LYS A 171 -4.46 12.58 -36.00
N SER A 172 -3.79 12.60 -34.85
CA SER A 172 -2.35 12.34 -34.78
C SER A 172 -1.94 11.55 -33.55
N CYS A 173 -1.11 10.55 -33.77
CA CYS A 173 -0.53 9.70 -32.75
C CYS A 173 0.99 9.61 -32.89
N GLU A 174 1.70 9.89 -31.79
CA GLU A 174 3.15 9.79 -31.72
C GLU A 174 3.59 8.95 -30.51
N GLN A 175 4.36 7.89 -30.74
CA GLN A 175 5.02 7.12 -29.69
C GLN A 175 6.54 7.28 -29.78
N THR A 176 7.17 7.71 -28.68
CA THR A 176 8.63 7.70 -28.52
C THR A 176 9.03 6.62 -27.53
N CYS A 177 9.89 5.71 -27.96
CA CYS A 177 10.40 4.59 -27.20
C CYS A 177 11.92 4.70 -27.08
N ASN A 178 12.43 5.05 -25.89
CA ASN A 178 13.87 5.11 -25.61
C ASN A 178 14.42 3.80 -24.99
N GLY A 179 13.54 2.86 -24.65
CA GLY A 179 13.94 1.58 -24.06
C GLY A 179 12.75 0.70 -23.65
N GLY A 180 13.00 -0.59 -23.44
CA GLY A 180 11.96 -1.58 -23.14
C GLY A 180 11.19 -2.06 -24.38
N LYS A 181 9.99 -2.62 -24.18
CA LYS A 181 9.09 -3.05 -25.27
C LYS A 181 7.99 -2.03 -25.49
N CYS A 182 7.93 -1.48 -26.70
CA CYS A 182 6.91 -0.52 -27.10
C CYS A 182 6.08 -1.06 -28.26
N ASN A 183 4.77 -1.16 -28.04
CA ASN A 183 3.80 -1.57 -29.05
C ASN A 183 2.89 -0.40 -29.40
N MET A 184 2.77 -0.09 -30.69
CA MET A 184 1.86 0.93 -31.21
C MET A 184 0.81 0.29 -32.12
N ILE A 185 -0.45 0.42 -31.73
CA ILE A 185 -1.62 0.00 -32.50
C ILE A 185 -2.32 1.29 -32.94
N CYS A 186 -2.17 1.65 -34.22
CA CYS A 186 -2.54 2.98 -34.69
C CYS A 186 -3.39 2.93 -35.95
N ASN A 187 -4.64 3.39 -35.80
CA ASN A 187 -5.62 3.61 -36.87
C ASN A 187 -5.98 5.10 -36.97
N ALA A 188 -5.09 5.98 -36.51
CA ALA A 188 -5.23 7.43 -36.60
C ALA A 188 -4.95 7.92 -38.04
N GLU A 189 -5.35 9.15 -38.36
CA GLU A 189 -5.02 9.76 -39.66
C GLU A 189 -3.51 9.87 -39.87
N LYS A 190 -2.77 10.18 -38.79
CA LYS A 190 -1.30 10.26 -38.79
C LYS A 190 -0.71 9.45 -37.65
N CYS A 191 0.16 8.49 -37.98
CA CYS A 191 0.87 7.65 -37.02
C CYS A 191 2.38 7.87 -37.15
N LYS A 192 3.03 8.26 -36.05
CA LYS A 192 4.48 8.47 -35.99
C LYS A 192 5.08 7.67 -34.83
N ARG A 193 6.22 7.04 -35.07
CA ARG A 193 6.92 6.26 -34.05
C ARG A 193 8.42 6.55 -34.10
N SER A 194 9.02 6.85 -32.95
CA SER A 194 10.46 6.97 -32.78
C SER A 194 10.93 5.87 -31.84
N CYS A 195 11.93 5.09 -32.26
CA CYS A 195 12.51 4.02 -31.47
C CYS A 195 14.02 4.23 -31.33
N LYS A 196 14.48 4.40 -30.09
CA LYS A 196 15.86 4.70 -29.74
C LYS A 196 16.29 3.74 -28.62
N GLY A 197 16.72 2.53 -28.95
CA GLY A 197 17.23 1.57 -27.95
C GLY A 197 16.18 0.65 -27.29
N GLY A 198 14.91 0.68 -27.74
CA GLY A 198 13.86 -0.26 -27.33
C GLY A 198 13.49 -1.27 -28.42
N GLU A 199 12.78 -2.34 -28.06
CA GLU A 199 12.14 -3.28 -28.98
C GLU A 199 10.72 -2.81 -29.29
N CYS A 200 10.34 -2.86 -30.56
CA CYS A 200 9.43 -1.86 -31.09
C CYS A 200 8.55 -2.49 -32.17
N THR A 201 7.28 -2.75 -31.85
CA THR A 201 6.35 -3.48 -32.73
C THR A 201 5.17 -2.62 -33.20
N TYR A 202 4.69 -2.90 -34.42
CA TYR A 202 3.45 -2.36 -34.99
C TYR A 202 2.42 -3.49 -35.05
N GLY A 203 1.20 -3.24 -34.57
CA GLY A 203 0.09 -4.18 -34.70
C GLY A 203 -1.04 -3.59 -35.52
N ALA A 204 -1.48 -4.28 -36.58
CA ALA A 204 -2.71 -3.97 -37.30
C ALA A 204 -3.95 -4.68 -36.70
N GLU A 205 -3.79 -5.80 -35.99
CA GLU A 205 -4.90 -6.52 -35.33
C GLU A 205 -4.47 -7.26 -34.05
N VAL A 206 -5.46 -7.62 -33.22
CA VAL A 206 -5.29 -8.36 -31.96
C VAL A 206 -4.96 -9.81 -32.25
N THR A 207 -3.67 -10.15 -32.38
CA THR A 207 -3.25 -11.54 -32.29
C THR A 207 -3.04 -11.94 -30.82
N ARG A 208 -3.94 -12.81 -30.35
CA ARG A 208 -3.69 -13.67 -29.20
C ARG A 208 -2.70 -14.74 -29.65
N GLY A 209 -1.46 -14.61 -29.17
CA GLY A 209 -0.57 -15.74 -28.92
C GLY A 209 0.53 -16.02 -29.93
N LEU A 210 1.63 -16.50 -29.36
CA LEU A 210 2.78 -17.19 -29.95
C LEU A 210 3.59 -16.43 -31.00
N GLU A 211 4.68 -15.84 -30.54
CA GLU A 211 5.98 -16.02 -31.20
C GLU A 211 7.09 -15.81 -30.17
N ALA A 212 7.76 -16.91 -29.83
CA ALA A 212 9.06 -16.89 -29.18
C ALA A 212 10.09 -16.58 -30.27
N VAL A 213 10.59 -15.36 -30.33
CA VAL A 213 11.73 -15.02 -31.19
C VAL A 213 12.76 -14.26 -30.37
N LEU A 214 13.84 -14.98 -30.08
CA LEU A 214 15.22 -14.53 -29.79
C LEU A 214 15.34 -13.22 -29.00
N GLY A 215 15.35 -13.34 -27.66
CA GLY A 215 15.46 -12.21 -26.74
C GLY A 215 16.75 -11.40 -26.89
N ALA A 216 16.60 -10.09 -27.07
CA ALA A 216 17.66 -9.09 -26.98
C ALA A 216 18.20 -8.95 -25.53
N PRO A 217 19.39 -8.35 -25.33
CA PRO A 217 20.32 -8.79 -24.28
C PRO A 217 19.88 -8.45 -22.86
N ARG A 218 19.88 -9.48 -22.02
CA ARG A 218 19.91 -9.34 -20.56
C ARG A 218 21.28 -8.78 -20.17
N TYR A 219 21.37 -7.48 -19.91
CA TYR A 219 22.61 -6.90 -19.42
C TYR A 219 22.84 -7.33 -17.97
N ILE A 220 23.84 -8.19 -17.81
CA ILE A 220 24.42 -8.55 -16.52
C ILE A 220 25.71 -7.75 -16.42
N TYR A 221 25.75 -6.84 -15.45
CA TYR A 221 26.95 -6.07 -15.12
C TYR A 221 27.34 -6.44 -13.70
N CYS A 222 28.59 -6.85 -13.50
CA CYS A 222 29.09 -7.10 -12.17
C CYS A 222 30.28 -6.18 -11.87
N ASN A 223 30.33 -5.68 -10.64
CA ASN A 223 31.43 -4.88 -10.11
C ASN A 223 32.16 -5.70 -9.04
N ASP A 224 33.47 -5.81 -9.20
CA ASP A 224 34.37 -6.50 -8.30
C ASP A 224 35.15 -5.49 -7.45
N ASP A 225 34.47 -4.92 -6.45
CA ASP A 225 35.14 -4.20 -5.36
C ASP A 225 35.51 -5.19 -4.25
N LEU A 226 36.73 -5.08 -3.71
CA LEU A 226 37.34 -5.95 -2.69
C LEU A 226 36.48 -6.13 -1.43
N ARG A 227 35.48 -5.27 -1.19
CA ARG A 227 34.63 -5.33 0.01
C ARG A 227 33.15 -5.67 -0.24
N GLU A 228 32.62 -5.46 -1.44
CA GLU A 228 31.19 -5.66 -1.78
C GLU A 228 31.00 -6.00 -3.27
N SER A 229 31.48 -7.17 -3.72
CA SER A 229 31.23 -7.59 -5.10
C SER A 229 29.73 -7.74 -5.35
N ILE A 230 29.21 -6.98 -6.32
CA ILE A 230 27.78 -6.91 -6.67
C ILE A 230 27.63 -7.27 -8.13
N CYS A 231 26.74 -8.23 -8.43
CA CYS A 231 26.27 -8.42 -9.79
C CYS A 231 24.83 -7.94 -9.97
N MET A 232 24.59 -7.17 -11.02
CA MET A 232 23.32 -6.54 -11.34
C MET A 232 22.78 -7.02 -12.68
N GLN A 233 21.53 -7.49 -12.70
CA GLN A 233 20.76 -7.72 -13.92
C GLN A 233 19.63 -6.69 -14.03
N THR A 234 19.57 -5.96 -15.14
CA THR A 234 18.46 -5.05 -15.44
C THR A 234 17.65 -5.55 -16.62
N CYS A 235 16.32 -5.57 -16.45
CA CYS A 235 15.39 -6.15 -17.40
C CYS A 235 14.25 -5.17 -17.68
N SER A 236 14.41 -4.38 -18.73
CA SER A 236 13.42 -3.39 -19.15
C SER A 236 12.11 -4.07 -19.56
N GLU A 237 12.21 -5.22 -20.24
CA GLU A 237 11.07 -5.93 -20.83
C GLU A 237 10.39 -6.92 -19.88
N GLY A 238 10.93 -7.14 -18.69
CA GLY A 238 10.47 -8.19 -17.79
C GLY A 238 10.93 -9.60 -18.19
N ASN A 239 10.30 -10.64 -17.62
CA ASN A 239 10.59 -12.06 -17.90
C ASN A 239 12.06 -12.48 -17.75
N CYS A 240 12.86 -11.72 -16.99
CA CYS A 240 14.23 -12.11 -16.76
C CYS A 240 14.35 -13.13 -15.66
N ASP A 241 15.43 -13.90 -15.75
CA ASP A 241 15.76 -14.98 -14.85
C ASP A 241 17.22 -14.77 -14.46
N MET A 242 17.45 -14.46 -13.19
CA MET A 242 18.79 -14.35 -12.61
C MET A 242 18.94 -15.48 -11.60
N LYS A 243 19.96 -16.31 -11.78
CA LYS A 243 20.29 -17.42 -10.88
C LYS A 243 21.70 -17.26 -10.35
N TYR A 244 21.89 -17.54 -9.07
CA TYR A 244 23.19 -17.44 -8.41
C TYR A 244 24.29 -18.29 -9.05
N LYS A 245 23.94 -19.41 -9.71
CA LYS A 245 24.90 -20.27 -10.44
C LYS A 245 25.76 -19.51 -11.47
N TYR A 246 25.33 -18.32 -11.87
CA TYR A 246 26.02 -17.47 -12.85
C TYR A 246 26.87 -16.34 -12.23
N SER A 247 27.02 -16.27 -10.91
CA SER A 247 27.72 -15.17 -10.24
C SER A 247 28.33 -15.60 -8.91
N HIS A 248 29.65 -15.54 -8.77
CA HIS A 248 30.38 -15.78 -7.51
C HIS A 248 30.42 -14.54 -6.59
N HIS A 249 29.45 -13.63 -6.75
CA HIS A 249 29.49 -12.31 -6.12
C HIS A 249 28.85 -12.33 -4.73
N SER A 250 29.33 -11.46 -3.86
CA SER A 250 28.86 -11.37 -2.48
C SER A 250 27.40 -10.92 -2.40
N SER A 251 26.93 -10.16 -3.39
CA SER A 251 25.57 -9.66 -3.48
C SER A 251 25.02 -9.67 -4.91
N LEU A 252 23.70 -9.84 -5.06
CA LEU A 252 23.01 -9.73 -6.36
C LEU A 252 21.84 -8.75 -6.32
N LEU A 253 21.67 -8.02 -7.42
CA LEU A 253 20.57 -7.08 -7.64
C LEU A 253 19.86 -7.39 -8.96
N GLN A 254 18.56 -7.66 -8.91
CA GLN A 254 17.72 -7.76 -10.10
C GLN A 254 16.73 -6.60 -10.17
N VAL A 255 16.77 -5.81 -11.25
CA VAL A 255 15.80 -4.74 -11.52
C VAL A 255 14.89 -5.15 -12.67
N CYS A 256 13.62 -5.40 -12.37
CA CYS A 256 12.61 -5.91 -13.28
C CYS A 256 11.55 -4.84 -13.58
N ALA A 257 11.73 -4.08 -14.66
CA ALA A 257 10.80 -2.99 -15.02
C ALA A 257 9.51 -3.52 -15.66
N GLY A 258 9.61 -4.49 -16.58
CA GLY A 258 8.47 -5.03 -17.33
C GLY A 258 7.66 -6.13 -16.63
N GLY A 259 8.04 -6.53 -15.41
CA GLY A 259 7.34 -7.52 -14.58
C GLY A 259 7.62 -8.98 -14.95
N SER A 260 6.99 -9.93 -14.24
CA SER A 260 7.09 -11.37 -14.50
C SER A 260 8.50 -11.96 -14.42
N CYS A 261 9.38 -11.39 -13.60
CA CYS A 261 10.75 -11.87 -13.45
C CYS A 261 10.89 -12.96 -12.38
N HIS A 262 11.92 -13.78 -12.55
CA HIS A 262 12.34 -14.82 -11.62
C HIS A 262 13.74 -14.50 -11.08
N PHE A 263 13.93 -14.76 -9.80
CA PHE A 263 15.20 -14.53 -9.13
C PHE A 263 15.48 -15.66 -8.15
N ASP A 264 16.54 -16.42 -8.39
CA ASP A 264 17.04 -17.45 -7.48
C ASP A 264 18.40 -17.00 -6.97
N CYS A 265 18.45 -16.58 -5.72
CA CYS A 265 19.62 -15.91 -5.16
C CYS A 265 20.12 -16.59 -3.90
N LYS A 266 21.41 -16.98 -3.94
CA LYS A 266 22.15 -17.62 -2.85
C LYS A 266 23.47 -16.90 -2.54
N ALA A 267 23.52 -15.60 -2.83
CA ALA A 267 24.70 -14.79 -2.56
C ALA A 267 24.99 -14.72 -1.07
N PRO A 268 26.26 -14.74 -0.63
CA PRO A 268 26.58 -14.89 0.78
C PRO A 268 26.14 -13.70 1.64
N ARG A 269 26.05 -12.48 1.09
CA ARG A 269 25.67 -11.28 1.87
C ARG A 269 24.25 -10.82 1.61
N LYS A 270 23.91 -10.51 0.36
CA LYS A 270 22.65 -9.81 0.08
C LYS A 270 22.07 -10.11 -1.28
N CYS A 271 20.76 -10.27 -1.30
CA CYS A 271 19.97 -10.38 -2.52
C CYS A 271 18.89 -9.29 -2.52
N THR A 272 18.76 -8.55 -3.61
CA THR A 272 17.75 -7.51 -3.75
C THR A 272 17.01 -7.66 -5.08
N GLN A 273 15.68 -7.77 -5.03
CA GLN A 273 14.82 -7.69 -6.21
C GLN A 273 13.98 -6.42 -6.19
N VAL A 274 14.04 -5.64 -7.26
CA VAL A 274 13.14 -4.51 -7.50
C VAL A 274 12.21 -4.88 -8.64
N CYS A 275 10.99 -5.30 -8.33
CA CYS A 275 9.95 -5.69 -9.28
C CYS A 275 8.96 -4.54 -9.50
N ILE A 276 9.18 -3.74 -10.55
CA ILE A 276 8.36 -2.55 -10.82
C ILE A 276 7.07 -2.95 -11.56
N GLY A 277 7.16 -3.79 -12.59
CA GLY A 277 6.02 -4.21 -13.41
C GLY A 277 5.07 -5.21 -12.72
N GLY A 278 5.45 -5.74 -11.56
CA GLY A 278 4.67 -6.72 -10.78
C GLY A 278 4.74 -8.14 -11.31
N LYS A 279 3.93 -9.01 -10.69
CA LYS A 279 3.82 -10.44 -11.07
C LYS A 279 5.15 -11.20 -11.03
N CYS A 280 6.11 -10.77 -10.22
CA CYS A 280 7.35 -11.52 -10.01
C CYS A 280 7.05 -12.71 -9.09
N MET A 281 6.75 -13.87 -9.68
CA MET A 281 6.15 -15.01 -8.97
C MET A 281 7.17 -15.96 -8.34
N LYS A 282 8.46 -15.86 -8.65
CA LYS A 282 9.50 -16.72 -8.05
C LYS A 282 10.71 -15.90 -7.65
N TYR A 283 10.70 -15.43 -6.41
CA TYR A 283 11.91 -14.96 -5.74
C TYR A 283 12.28 -15.94 -4.64
N LEU A 284 13.20 -16.86 -4.94
CA LEU A 284 13.76 -17.79 -3.98
C LEU A 284 15.06 -17.20 -3.44
N CYS A 285 15.13 -17.02 -2.12
CA CYS A 285 16.25 -16.32 -1.51
C CYS A 285 16.82 -17.06 -0.30
N ASN A 286 18.08 -17.47 -0.43
CA ASN A 286 18.86 -18.11 0.61
C ASN A 286 20.21 -17.37 0.74
N SER A 287 20.12 -16.14 1.22
CA SER A 287 21.25 -15.24 1.50
C SER A 287 21.25 -14.88 2.98
N ARG A 288 22.17 -14.05 3.45
CA ARG A 288 22.05 -13.49 4.80
C ARG A 288 20.91 -12.46 4.89
N VAL A 289 20.75 -11.64 3.85
CA VAL A 289 19.72 -10.61 3.76
C VAL A 289 19.00 -10.66 2.42
N CYS A 290 17.68 -10.77 2.46
CA CYS A 290 16.83 -10.82 1.28
C CYS A 290 15.83 -9.66 1.29
N ILE A 291 15.82 -8.88 0.20
CA ILE A 291 14.97 -7.71 0.06
C ILE A 291 14.18 -7.80 -1.24
N GLN A 292 12.85 -7.74 -1.17
CA GLN A 292 11.99 -7.57 -2.34
C GLN A 292 11.23 -6.26 -2.25
N GLU A 293 11.36 -5.42 -3.26
CA GLU A 293 10.43 -4.31 -3.49
C GLU A 293 9.52 -4.65 -4.67
N CYS A 294 8.24 -4.84 -4.40
CA CYS A 294 7.20 -5.09 -5.38
C CYS A 294 6.31 -3.86 -5.54
N VAL A 295 6.41 -3.18 -6.67
CA VAL A 295 5.70 -1.91 -6.87
C VAL A 295 4.29 -2.12 -7.42
N ALA A 296 4.12 -2.83 -8.53
CA ALA A 296 2.77 -3.07 -9.09
C ALA A 296 1.94 -4.10 -8.32
N GLY A 297 2.53 -4.81 -7.35
CA GLY A 297 1.87 -5.89 -6.62
C GLY A 297 1.93 -7.25 -7.31
N GLY A 298 1.33 -8.25 -6.67
CA GLY A 298 1.28 -9.62 -7.17
C GLY A 298 2.62 -10.36 -7.17
N CYS A 299 3.54 -10.01 -6.27
CA CYS A 299 4.83 -10.69 -6.17
C CYS A 299 4.82 -11.78 -5.12
N THR A 300 5.64 -12.81 -5.32
CA THR A 300 5.87 -13.88 -4.35
C THR A 300 7.34 -13.94 -3.97
N MET A 301 7.62 -14.11 -2.67
CA MET A 301 8.95 -14.31 -2.12
C MET A 301 8.96 -15.52 -1.20
N GLU A 302 9.94 -16.41 -1.39
CA GLU A 302 10.26 -17.53 -0.51
C GLU A 302 11.66 -17.30 0.07
N CYS A 303 11.75 -17.25 1.39
CA CYS A 303 12.93 -16.78 2.09
C CYS A 303 13.43 -17.73 3.16
N GLU A 304 14.72 -18.04 3.08
CA GLU A 304 15.49 -18.88 4.02
C GLU A 304 16.63 -18.08 4.69
N ALA A 305 16.60 -16.75 4.59
CA ALA A 305 17.68 -15.88 5.10
C ALA A 305 17.58 -15.57 6.59
N GLU A 306 18.66 -15.03 7.18
CA GLU A 306 18.56 -14.51 8.56
C GLU A 306 17.55 -13.36 8.65
N THR A 307 17.51 -12.49 7.64
CA THR A 307 16.59 -11.34 7.58
C THR A 307 15.93 -11.25 6.22
N CYS A 308 14.60 -11.25 6.22
CA CYS A 308 13.75 -11.17 5.05
C CYS A 308 12.88 -9.91 5.11
N LEU A 309 12.89 -9.09 4.06
CA LEU A 309 12.08 -7.89 3.94
C LEU A 309 11.34 -7.86 2.60
N GLN A 310 10.01 -7.75 2.63
CA GLN A 310 9.20 -7.49 1.45
C GLN A 310 8.45 -6.16 1.61
N THR A 311 8.61 -5.25 0.66
CA THR A 311 7.79 -4.05 0.49
C THR A 311 6.84 -4.27 -0.69
N CYS A 312 5.55 -4.37 -0.42
CA CYS A 312 4.51 -4.61 -1.43
C CYS A 312 3.61 -3.36 -1.60
N ARG A 313 3.99 -2.47 -2.52
CA ARG A 313 3.30 -1.19 -2.70
C ARG A 313 1.93 -1.33 -3.37
N GLY A 314 1.85 -2.18 -4.40
CA GLY A 314 0.65 -2.40 -5.20
C GLY A 314 -0.33 -3.44 -4.66
N GLY A 315 -0.01 -4.08 -3.53
CA GLY A 315 -0.83 -5.12 -2.90
C GLY A 315 -0.74 -6.50 -3.56
N ASP A 316 -1.57 -7.43 -3.07
CA ASP A 316 -1.68 -8.80 -3.58
C ASP A 316 -0.37 -9.62 -3.54
N CYS A 317 0.58 -9.30 -2.64
CA CYS A 317 1.84 -10.04 -2.54
C CYS A 317 1.78 -11.22 -1.58
N ARG A 318 2.64 -12.22 -1.80
CA ARG A 318 2.89 -13.32 -0.88
C ARG A 318 4.35 -13.32 -0.43
N MET A 319 4.59 -13.54 0.85
CA MET A 319 5.91 -13.77 1.41
C MET A 319 5.84 -15.02 2.29
N SER A 320 6.79 -15.92 2.14
CA SER A 320 6.94 -17.14 2.94
C SER A 320 8.32 -17.16 3.57
N CYS A 321 8.40 -17.26 4.89
CA CYS A 321 9.65 -17.35 5.65
C CYS A 321 9.73 -18.69 6.39
N MET A 322 10.86 -19.40 6.22
CA MET A 322 11.12 -20.70 6.84
C MET A 322 11.54 -20.59 8.31
N SER A 323 11.60 -21.71 9.01
CA SER A 323 11.89 -21.80 10.45
C SER A 323 13.29 -21.33 10.87
N ASN A 324 14.26 -21.35 9.95
CA ASN A 324 15.62 -20.86 10.18
C ASN A 324 15.77 -19.33 10.06
N VAL A 325 14.70 -18.63 9.69
CA VAL A 325 14.69 -17.17 9.55
C VAL A 325 14.57 -16.52 10.93
N LYS A 326 15.43 -15.54 11.23
CA LYS A 326 15.33 -14.78 12.50
C LYS A 326 14.28 -13.68 12.42
N ARG A 327 14.31 -12.88 11.34
CA ARG A 327 13.42 -11.73 11.17
C ARG A 327 12.76 -11.74 9.80
N CYS A 328 11.43 -11.72 9.81
CA CYS A 328 10.62 -11.71 8.62
C CYS A 328 9.63 -10.53 8.65
N PHE A 329 9.80 -9.59 7.72
CA PHE A 329 9.05 -8.34 7.68
C PHE A 329 8.34 -8.14 6.34
N GLN A 330 7.03 -7.94 6.38
CA GLN A 330 6.25 -7.57 5.20
C GLN A 330 5.55 -6.22 5.42
N TRP A 331 5.93 -5.21 4.65
CA TRP A 331 5.21 -3.93 4.58
C TRP A 331 4.31 -3.92 3.35
N CYS A 332 3.01 -3.79 3.57
CA CYS A 332 1.98 -3.91 2.53
C CYS A 332 1.02 -2.71 2.58
N PRO A 333 1.45 -1.53 2.08
CA PRO A 333 0.56 -0.39 1.99
C PRO A 333 -0.62 -0.60 1.02
N GLY A 334 -0.46 -1.39 -0.05
CA GLY A 334 -1.51 -1.62 -1.06
C GLY A 334 -2.61 -2.61 -0.68
N GLY A 335 -2.42 -3.38 0.40
CA GLY A 335 -3.36 -4.38 0.90
C GLY A 335 -3.33 -5.74 0.20
N ASN A 336 -4.15 -6.69 0.68
CA ASN A 336 -4.26 -8.05 0.13
C ASN A 336 -2.98 -8.88 0.19
N CYS A 337 -2.07 -8.56 1.12
CA CYS A 337 -0.83 -9.31 1.27
C CYS A 337 -0.97 -10.52 2.18
N ILE A 338 -0.17 -11.53 1.86
CA ILE A 338 -0.10 -12.83 2.51
C ILE A 338 1.31 -13.01 3.10
N LEU A 339 1.45 -13.18 4.43
CA LEU A 339 2.74 -13.47 5.09
C LEU A 339 2.73 -14.84 5.77
N GLY A 340 3.19 -15.89 5.09
CA GLY A 340 3.47 -17.20 5.69
C GLY A 340 4.79 -17.11 6.46
N CYS A 341 4.80 -17.51 7.73
CA CYS A 341 5.97 -17.26 8.55
C CYS A 341 6.15 -18.33 9.63
N GLU A 342 7.30 -18.98 9.59
CA GLU A 342 7.81 -19.89 10.61
C GLU A 342 9.02 -19.31 11.36
N ALA A 343 9.41 -18.07 11.03
CA ALA A 343 10.55 -17.36 11.59
C ALA A 343 10.40 -17.07 13.10
N GLU A 344 11.52 -16.78 13.78
CA GLU A 344 11.51 -16.35 15.19
C GLU A 344 10.67 -15.07 15.40
N GLN A 345 10.82 -14.09 14.50
CA GLN A 345 10.09 -12.84 14.54
C GLN A 345 9.40 -12.55 13.21
N CYS A 346 8.08 -12.49 13.24
CA CYS A 346 7.24 -12.13 12.10
C CYS A 346 6.55 -10.80 12.40
N LYS A 347 6.77 -9.77 11.56
CA LYS A 347 5.94 -8.55 11.60
C LYS A 347 5.38 -8.22 10.23
N ARG A 348 4.12 -7.85 10.21
CA ARG A 348 3.42 -7.37 9.02
C ARG A 348 2.76 -6.03 9.31
N TYR A 349 2.95 -5.09 8.39
CA TYR A 349 2.36 -3.76 8.46
C TYR A 349 1.44 -3.56 7.25
N CYS A 350 0.15 -3.34 7.49
CA CYS A 350 -0.81 -3.04 6.44
C CYS A 350 -1.52 -1.71 6.70
N GLN A 351 -1.71 -0.93 5.64
CA GLN A 351 -2.41 0.36 5.69
C GLN A 351 -3.74 0.34 4.92
N SER A 352 -4.03 -0.73 4.17
CA SER A 352 -5.29 -0.90 3.44
C SER A 352 -5.55 -2.37 3.13
N GLY A 353 -6.79 -2.70 2.76
CA GLY A 353 -7.23 -4.04 2.36
C GLY A 353 -7.16 -5.10 3.46
N SER A 354 -7.54 -6.32 3.11
CA SER A 354 -7.36 -7.48 4.00
C SER A 354 -5.91 -7.92 3.92
N CYS A 355 -5.25 -8.17 5.04
CA CYS A 355 -3.94 -8.81 5.00
C CYS A 355 -3.98 -10.04 5.88
N VAL A 356 -3.51 -11.14 5.32
CA VAL A 356 -3.59 -12.46 5.93
C VAL A 356 -2.17 -12.91 6.22
N THR A 357 -1.89 -13.42 7.41
CA THR A 357 -0.81 -14.39 7.56
C THR A 357 -1.47 -15.72 7.22
N PRO A 358 -1.17 -16.39 6.07
CA PRO A 358 -1.82 -17.65 5.77
C PRO A 358 -1.47 -18.61 6.91
N ALA A 359 -2.53 -19.23 7.41
CA ALA A 359 -2.54 -20.33 8.34
C ALA A 359 -1.89 -21.59 7.75
N GLN A 360 -0.63 -21.49 7.34
CA GLN A 360 0.23 -22.57 6.88
C GLN A 360 1.64 -22.46 7.51
N ALA A 361 1.71 -22.01 8.77
CA ALA A 361 2.47 -22.82 9.72
C ALA A 361 1.81 -24.21 9.75
N PRO A 362 2.53 -25.31 9.99
CA PRO A 362 1.97 -26.66 9.95
C PRO A 362 0.60 -26.68 10.63
N LYS A 363 -0.35 -27.45 10.08
CA LYS A 363 -1.54 -27.86 10.80
C LYS A 363 -1.07 -28.56 12.08
N LEU A 364 -0.75 -27.78 13.11
CA LEU A 364 -0.87 -28.22 14.47
C LEU A 364 -2.34 -28.60 14.55
N GLN A 365 -2.59 -29.90 14.70
CA GLN A 365 -3.90 -30.42 15.09
C GLN A 365 -4.50 -29.41 16.06
N ALA A 366 -5.73 -28.98 15.81
CA ALA A 366 -6.43 -28.09 16.73
C ALA A 366 -6.45 -28.78 18.09
N ILE A 367 -5.48 -28.46 18.94
CA ILE A 367 -5.43 -29.00 20.29
C ILE A 367 -6.61 -28.35 20.99
N ALA A 368 -7.43 -29.17 21.62
CA ALA A 368 -8.57 -28.73 22.40
C ALA A 368 -8.14 -27.57 23.31
N ARG A 369 -8.93 -26.49 23.29
CA ARG A 369 -8.81 -25.39 24.25
C ARG A 369 -8.79 -25.99 25.65
N ARG A 370 -8.08 -25.37 26.60
CA ARG A 370 -8.37 -25.68 28.01
C ARG A 370 -9.75 -25.14 28.30
N VAL A 371 -10.72 -26.04 28.36
CA VAL A 371 -12.10 -25.75 28.76
C VAL A 371 -12.26 -26.29 30.17
N ARG A 372 -12.50 -25.39 31.11
CA ARG A 372 -12.92 -25.72 32.47
C ARG A 372 -14.31 -25.16 32.65
N CYS A 373 -15.32 -26.00 32.47
CA CYS A 373 -16.68 -25.64 32.81
C CYS A 373 -17.13 -26.40 34.05
N ALA A 374 -17.80 -25.71 34.98
CA ALA A 374 -18.38 -26.30 36.17
C ALA A 374 -19.91 -26.24 36.08
N MET A 375 -20.56 -27.39 36.13
CA MET A 375 -22.03 -27.48 36.03
C MET A 375 -22.74 -26.95 37.28
N LEU A 376 -22.14 -27.16 38.46
CA LEU A 376 -22.65 -26.66 39.74
C LEU A 376 -22.76 -25.13 39.77
N THR A 377 -21.71 -24.44 39.30
CA THR A 377 -21.68 -22.96 39.29
C THR A 377 -22.22 -22.36 37.98
N ARG A 378 -22.47 -23.19 36.95
CA ARG A 378 -22.82 -22.78 35.58
C ARG A 378 -21.86 -21.75 34.99
N GLU A 379 -20.57 -21.89 35.30
CA GLU A 379 -19.49 -21.07 34.77
C GLU A 379 -18.59 -21.87 33.84
N CYS A 380 -18.12 -21.24 32.76
CA CYS A 380 -17.14 -21.84 31.89
C CYS A 380 -15.96 -20.91 31.57
N HIS A 381 -14.74 -21.44 31.73
CA HIS A 381 -13.49 -20.77 31.41
C HIS A 381 -12.85 -21.46 30.22
N GLN A 382 -12.60 -20.68 29.17
CA GLN A 382 -11.97 -21.12 27.94
C GLN A 382 -10.70 -20.32 27.72
N GLN A 383 -9.57 -21.01 27.58
CA GLN A 383 -8.28 -20.36 27.38
C GLN A 383 -7.57 -20.93 26.15
N CYS A 384 -7.02 -20.03 25.34
CA CYS A 384 -6.17 -20.42 24.23
C CYS A 384 -4.78 -20.84 24.74
N PRO A 385 -4.17 -21.86 24.11
CA PRO A 385 -2.76 -22.14 24.34
C PRO A 385 -1.92 -20.92 23.96
N GLN A 386 -0.89 -20.61 24.75
CA GLN A 386 0.02 -19.50 24.43
C GLN A 386 0.75 -19.73 23.11
N LYS A 387 1.00 -18.64 22.38
CA LYS A 387 1.75 -18.58 21.11
C LYS A 387 1.16 -19.41 19.97
N ARG A 388 -0.11 -19.85 20.08
CA ARG A 388 -0.77 -20.70 19.07
C ARG A 388 -2.05 -20.05 18.56
N SER A 389 -2.43 -20.37 17.32
CA SER A 389 -3.75 -19.97 16.81
C SER A 389 -4.86 -20.79 17.46
N CYS A 390 -5.98 -20.13 17.75
CA CYS A 390 -7.17 -20.76 18.30
C CYS A 390 -8.42 -20.00 17.84
N SER A 391 -9.57 -20.67 17.92
CA SER A 391 -10.89 -20.05 17.85
C SER A 391 -11.65 -20.47 19.09
N PHE A 392 -12.56 -19.65 19.64
CA PHE A 392 -13.67 -19.97 20.52
C PHE A 392 -14.99 -20.01 19.72
N LEU A 393 -15.68 -21.14 19.72
CA LEU A 393 -16.93 -21.38 19.00
C LEU A 393 -18.04 -21.39 20.05
N GLY A 394 -18.97 -20.44 19.97
CA GLY A 394 -19.98 -20.22 21.01
C GLY A 394 -21.12 -21.24 21.00
N TRP A 395 -21.30 -21.95 19.89
CA TRP A 395 -22.43 -22.85 19.65
C TRP A 395 -22.40 -24.13 20.51
N LEU A 396 -21.22 -24.58 20.94
CA LEU A 396 -21.09 -25.81 21.74
C LEU A 396 -21.72 -25.71 23.13
N HIS A 397 -22.05 -24.51 23.60
CA HIS A 397 -22.39 -24.24 25.01
C HIS A 397 -23.66 -23.39 25.18
N TYR A 398 -24.40 -23.17 24.10
CA TYR A 398 -25.60 -22.32 24.12
C TYR A 398 -26.65 -22.86 25.11
N GLY A 399 -27.12 -22.01 26.02
CA GLY A 399 -28.15 -22.35 27.00
C GLY A 399 -27.66 -23.12 28.24
N ILE A 400 -26.43 -23.61 28.25
CA ILE A 400 -25.90 -24.46 29.34
C ILE A 400 -25.26 -23.62 30.46
N PHE A 401 -24.46 -22.61 30.11
CA PHE A 401 -23.72 -21.80 31.09
C PHE A 401 -24.28 -20.39 31.25
N ARG A 402 -24.33 -19.92 32.49
CA ARG A 402 -24.74 -18.55 32.85
C ARG A 402 -23.63 -17.55 32.55
N SER A 403 -22.38 -17.96 32.75
CA SER A 403 -21.19 -17.12 32.58
C SER A 403 -20.12 -17.83 31.76
N ILE A 404 -19.56 -17.15 30.76
CA ILE A 404 -18.43 -17.67 29.96
C ILE A 404 -17.29 -16.64 29.95
N ASN A 405 -16.09 -17.10 30.31
CA ASN A 405 -14.85 -16.33 30.28
C ASN A 405 -13.92 -16.90 29.19
N GLN A 406 -13.60 -16.11 28.18
CA GLN A 406 -12.70 -16.45 27.07
C GLN A 406 -11.43 -15.62 27.16
N THR A 407 -10.27 -16.26 27.25
CA THR A 407 -8.98 -15.57 27.39
C THR A 407 -8.00 -15.97 26.28
N CYS A 408 -7.48 -14.96 25.60
CA CYS A 408 -6.44 -15.01 24.59
C CYS A 408 -5.21 -14.25 25.10
N ASN A 409 -4.14 -14.96 25.46
CA ASN A 409 -2.93 -14.34 26.02
C ASN A 409 -1.93 -13.97 24.92
N GLU A 410 -1.50 -14.93 24.10
CA GLU A 410 -0.50 -14.78 23.03
C GLU A 410 -0.92 -15.64 21.82
N GLY A 411 -0.67 -15.18 20.59
CA GLY A 411 -1.00 -15.91 19.35
C GLY A 411 -2.20 -15.35 18.57
N ASP A 412 -2.69 -16.08 17.56
CA ASP A 412 -3.78 -15.64 16.67
C ASP A 412 -5.15 -16.16 17.16
N CYS A 413 -5.94 -15.28 17.77
CA CYS A 413 -7.31 -15.54 18.16
C CYS A 413 -8.25 -15.22 17.00
N ARG A 414 -8.41 -16.21 16.12
CA ARG A 414 -9.11 -16.06 14.83
C ARG A 414 -10.59 -15.74 14.99
N ARG A 415 -11.20 -16.25 16.06
CA ARG A 415 -12.62 -16.04 16.37
C ARG A 415 -12.84 -16.26 17.85
N MET A 416 -13.43 -15.31 18.56
CA MET A 416 -13.89 -15.45 19.93
C MET A 416 -15.40 -15.22 19.91
N GLU A 417 -16.19 -16.29 19.92
CA GLU A 417 -17.65 -16.19 19.93
C GLU A 417 -18.18 -16.60 21.29
N CYS A 418 -18.85 -15.67 21.98
CA CYS A 418 -19.34 -15.88 23.34
C CYS A 418 -20.86 -15.77 23.41
N ARG A 419 -21.49 -16.85 23.88
CA ARG A 419 -22.95 -17.00 23.99
C ARG A 419 -23.32 -17.71 25.29
N ALA A 420 -23.49 -16.94 26.36
CA ALA A 420 -23.95 -17.34 27.67
C ALA A 420 -25.33 -16.73 27.97
N SER A 421 -26.05 -17.23 28.97
CA SER A 421 -27.37 -16.67 29.29
C SER A 421 -27.34 -15.35 30.05
N ILE A 422 -26.23 -15.00 30.73
CA ILE A 422 -26.14 -13.78 31.54
C ILE A 422 -24.90 -12.96 31.21
N LYS A 423 -23.70 -13.55 31.28
CA LYS A 423 -22.44 -12.82 31.21
C LYS A 423 -21.42 -13.47 30.29
N CYS A 424 -20.80 -12.65 29.45
CA CYS A 424 -19.66 -13.03 28.65
C CYS A 424 -18.50 -12.06 28.87
N ARG A 425 -17.33 -12.61 29.18
CA ARG A 425 -16.07 -11.85 29.24
C ARG A 425 -15.12 -12.40 28.21
N GLN A 426 -14.66 -11.55 27.31
CA GLN A 426 -13.67 -11.86 26.29
C GLN A 426 -12.46 -10.96 26.52
N THR A 427 -11.31 -11.56 26.76
CA THR A 427 -10.07 -10.83 27.06
C THR A 427 -8.98 -11.25 26.08
N CYS A 428 -8.37 -10.26 25.44
CA CYS A 428 -7.27 -10.40 24.50
C CYS A 428 -6.09 -9.55 24.98
N ASN A 429 -5.03 -10.19 25.48
CA ASN A 429 -3.93 -9.48 26.16
C ASN A 429 -2.83 -9.03 25.17
N ASP A 430 -2.19 -9.96 24.45
CA ASP A 430 -1.04 -9.67 23.57
C ASP A 430 -1.13 -10.42 22.21
N GLY A 431 -2.28 -11.04 21.92
CA GLY A 431 -2.55 -11.78 20.67
C GLY A 431 -3.18 -10.93 19.57
N ALA A 432 -3.32 -11.48 18.35
CA ALA A 432 -4.10 -10.86 17.28
C ALA A 432 -5.56 -11.34 17.32
N CYS A 433 -6.51 -10.42 17.53
CA CYS A 433 -7.89 -10.72 17.88
C CYS A 433 -8.88 -10.28 16.79
N TYR A 434 -8.86 -11.04 15.69
CA TYR A 434 -9.58 -10.74 14.44
C TYR A 434 -11.10 -10.66 14.53
N SER A 435 -11.70 -11.31 15.53
CA SER A 435 -13.16 -11.32 15.71
C SER A 435 -13.49 -11.67 17.15
N MET A 436 -14.12 -10.74 17.85
CA MET A 436 -14.71 -10.93 19.18
C MET A 436 -16.20 -10.62 19.04
N SER A 437 -17.04 -11.64 19.09
CA SER A 437 -18.50 -11.52 18.98
C SER A 437 -19.17 -11.95 20.28
N CYS A 438 -20.11 -11.12 20.75
CA CYS A 438 -20.84 -11.37 21.99
C CYS A 438 -22.35 -11.14 21.83
N THR A 439 -23.13 -12.12 22.28
CA THR A 439 -24.61 -12.16 22.19
C THR A 439 -25.29 -12.48 23.53
N SER A 440 -24.59 -12.24 24.66
CA SER A 440 -25.09 -12.53 26.02
C SER A 440 -25.56 -11.26 26.70
N THR A 441 -26.53 -11.30 27.61
CA THR A 441 -27.13 -10.10 28.25
C THR A 441 -26.12 -9.03 28.66
N ASN A 442 -25.01 -9.43 29.29
CA ASN A 442 -23.87 -8.56 29.62
C ASN A 442 -22.59 -9.02 28.93
N CYS A 443 -22.00 -8.13 28.13
CA CYS A 443 -20.78 -8.38 27.37
C CYS A 443 -19.67 -7.44 27.80
N LEU A 444 -18.53 -8.02 28.20
CA LEU A 444 -17.28 -7.32 28.43
C LEU A 444 -16.24 -7.82 27.42
N GLN A 445 -15.80 -6.95 26.52
CA GLN A 445 -14.76 -7.22 25.52
C GLN A 445 -13.58 -6.30 25.81
N ASP A 446 -12.42 -6.88 26.13
CA ASP A 446 -11.23 -6.15 26.52
C ASP A 446 -10.05 -6.62 25.66
N CYS A 447 -9.51 -5.72 24.84
CA CYS A 447 -8.49 -6.02 23.86
C CYS A 447 -7.29 -5.07 24.00
N ALA A 448 -6.18 -5.60 24.48
CA ALA A 448 -4.87 -4.95 24.56
C ALA A 448 -3.90 -5.40 23.43
N GLY A 449 -4.25 -6.44 22.68
CA GLY A 449 -3.43 -7.00 21.58
C GLY A 449 -3.59 -6.29 20.22
N ALA A 450 -3.34 -7.00 19.12
CA ALA A 450 -3.43 -6.45 17.75
C ALA A 450 -4.73 -6.84 17.02
N ASN A 451 -5.13 -6.05 16.01
CA ASN A 451 -6.30 -6.29 15.15
C ASN A 451 -7.61 -6.48 15.92
N CYS A 452 -7.82 -5.70 16.99
CA CYS A 452 -8.97 -5.81 17.87
C CYS A 452 -10.30 -5.48 17.18
N ASN A 453 -11.01 -6.50 16.68
CA ASN A 453 -12.34 -6.33 16.08
C ASN A 453 -13.42 -6.89 17.01
N MET A 454 -14.19 -5.98 17.60
CA MET A 454 -15.18 -6.26 18.64
C MET A 454 -16.58 -5.91 18.14
N GLU A 455 -17.47 -6.90 18.12
CA GLU A 455 -18.89 -6.73 17.80
C GLU A 455 -19.76 -7.22 18.98
N CYS A 456 -20.64 -6.34 19.44
CA CYS A 456 -21.55 -6.61 20.53
C CYS A 456 -23.00 -6.44 20.07
N ASN A 457 -23.80 -7.50 20.27
CA ASN A 457 -25.21 -7.56 19.93
C ASN A 457 -25.98 -8.04 21.18
N SER A 458 -25.98 -7.23 22.24
CA SER A 458 -26.44 -7.61 23.58
C SER A 458 -27.01 -6.42 24.34
N GLU A 459 -27.75 -6.64 25.43
CA GLU A 459 -28.40 -5.53 26.14
C GLU A 459 -27.39 -4.54 26.72
N HIS A 460 -26.33 -5.03 27.36
CA HIS A 460 -25.29 -4.21 27.98
C HIS A 460 -23.90 -4.57 27.45
N CYS A 461 -23.24 -3.62 26.79
CA CYS A 461 -21.93 -3.81 26.16
C CYS A 461 -20.87 -2.89 26.77
N THR A 462 -19.72 -3.44 27.11
CA THR A 462 -18.50 -2.69 27.41
C THR A 462 -17.36 -3.20 26.52
N GLN A 463 -16.81 -2.31 25.71
CA GLN A 463 -15.70 -2.57 24.79
C GLN A 463 -14.52 -1.68 25.16
N ILE A 464 -13.37 -2.28 25.46
CA ILE A 464 -12.16 -1.57 25.85
C ILE A 464 -11.07 -1.98 24.87
N CYS A 465 -10.50 -1.02 24.14
CA CYS A 465 -9.40 -1.24 23.23
C CYS A 465 -8.18 -0.43 23.66
N ARG A 466 -7.16 -1.13 24.15
CA ARG A 466 -5.86 -0.56 24.55
C ARG A 466 -4.77 -0.85 23.52
N GLY A 467 -5.02 -1.80 22.62
CA GLY A 467 -4.08 -2.29 21.61
C GLY A 467 -4.15 -1.57 20.26
N GLY A 468 -3.83 -2.29 19.17
CA GLY A 468 -3.75 -1.74 17.81
C GLY A 468 -4.84 -2.25 16.85
N GLY A 469 -5.28 -1.42 15.90
CA GLY A 469 -6.29 -1.79 14.90
C GLY A 469 -7.68 -1.99 15.48
N CYS A 470 -8.11 -1.05 16.33
CA CYS A 470 -9.35 -1.12 17.10
C CYS A 470 -10.57 -0.83 16.23
N GLN A 471 -11.43 -1.83 16.06
CA GLN A 471 -12.77 -1.69 15.48
C GLN A 471 -13.79 -2.14 16.52
N MET A 472 -14.61 -1.21 17.00
CA MET A 472 -15.58 -1.43 18.06
C MET A 472 -16.97 -1.14 17.52
N LYS A 473 -17.86 -2.14 17.57
CA LYS A 473 -19.22 -2.04 17.05
C LYS A 473 -20.26 -2.50 18.07
N CYS A 474 -21.27 -1.67 18.30
CA CYS A 474 -22.50 -2.02 19.00
C CYS A 474 -23.69 -1.93 18.03
N ALA A 475 -24.53 -2.98 18.00
CA ALA A 475 -25.72 -3.06 17.15
C ALA A 475 -26.89 -2.20 17.65
N GLU A 476 -27.90 -2.00 16.79
CA GLU A 476 -29.09 -1.16 17.08
C GLU A 476 -29.96 -1.69 18.23
N THR A 477 -29.92 -3.01 18.46
CA THR A 477 -30.68 -3.71 19.50
C THR A 477 -30.09 -3.53 20.91
N VAL A 478 -28.89 -2.94 21.04
CA VAL A 478 -28.17 -2.77 22.31
C VAL A 478 -28.80 -1.65 23.15
N LYS A 479 -29.06 -1.89 24.45
CA LYS A 479 -29.61 -0.85 25.35
C LYS A 479 -28.53 0.15 25.76
N THR A 480 -27.41 -0.33 26.29
CA THR A 480 -26.30 0.53 26.72
C THR A 480 -24.96 0.02 26.18
N CYS A 481 -24.19 0.89 25.54
CA CYS A 481 -22.86 0.57 25.03
C CYS A 481 -21.82 1.58 25.50
N ARG A 482 -20.78 1.09 26.19
CA ARG A 482 -19.61 1.87 26.59
C ARG A 482 -18.39 1.41 25.81
N GLN A 483 -17.78 2.32 25.05
CA GLN A 483 -16.59 2.07 24.26
C GLN A 483 -15.44 2.92 24.81
N SER A 484 -14.27 2.33 24.99
CA SER A 484 -13.08 3.04 25.45
C SER A 484 -11.89 2.70 24.58
N CYS A 485 -11.17 3.70 24.07
CA CYS A 485 -10.04 3.49 23.17
C CYS A 485 -8.84 4.37 23.51
N ASN A 486 -7.62 3.83 23.47
CA ASN A 486 -6.40 4.63 23.62
C ASN A 486 -6.01 5.27 22.25
N PRO A 487 -6.05 6.60 22.11
CA PRO A 487 -5.80 7.30 20.85
C PRO A 487 -4.32 7.30 20.42
N GLN A 488 -3.37 6.98 21.30
CA GLN A 488 -1.94 6.98 20.95
C GLN A 488 -1.55 5.87 19.94
N ASN A 489 -2.42 4.88 19.71
CA ASN A 489 -2.20 3.76 18.77
C ASN A 489 -2.85 3.95 17.37
N LEU A 490 -3.23 5.20 17.00
CA LEU A 490 -3.57 5.70 15.64
C LEU A 490 -4.66 4.99 14.80
N ASN A 491 -5.45 4.04 15.31
CA ASN A 491 -6.55 3.42 14.55
C ASN A 491 -7.75 3.00 15.45
N CYS A 492 -8.41 3.97 16.09
CA CYS A 492 -9.65 3.75 16.86
C CYS A 492 -10.89 4.02 15.99
N GLN A 493 -11.58 2.98 15.55
CA GLN A 493 -12.86 3.07 14.86
C GLN A 493 -13.99 2.62 15.80
N SER A 494 -14.83 3.57 16.22
CA SER A 494 -15.98 3.33 17.10
C SER A 494 -17.28 3.52 16.32
N ILE A 495 -18.12 2.49 16.30
CA ILE A 495 -19.48 2.52 15.75
C ILE A 495 -20.42 2.12 16.88
N CYS A 496 -21.27 3.05 17.31
CA CYS A 496 -22.26 2.79 18.35
C CYS A 496 -23.65 3.10 17.81
N LEU A 497 -24.46 2.07 17.63
CA LEU A 497 -25.86 2.18 17.21
C LEU A 497 -26.82 1.91 18.37
N ALA A 498 -26.31 1.74 19.60
CA ALA A 498 -27.10 1.43 20.79
C ALA A 498 -28.04 2.58 21.19
N LYS A 499 -29.06 2.27 22.00
CA LYS A 499 -29.97 3.30 22.57
C LYS A 499 -29.22 4.34 23.41
N THR A 500 -28.19 3.92 24.14
CA THR A 500 -27.31 4.81 24.92
C THR A 500 -25.86 4.48 24.62
N CYS A 501 -25.09 5.49 24.18
CA CYS A 501 -23.68 5.36 23.80
C CYS A 501 -22.80 6.25 24.68
N SER A 502 -21.74 5.67 25.23
CA SER A 502 -20.67 6.40 25.92
C SER A 502 -19.33 6.02 25.30
N VAL A 503 -18.66 6.97 24.66
CA VAL A 503 -17.34 6.74 24.05
C VAL A 503 -16.29 7.56 24.80
N THR A 504 -15.26 6.90 25.29
CA THR A 504 -14.16 7.51 26.04
C THR A 504 -12.84 7.30 25.31
N LEU A 505 -12.09 8.37 25.09
CA LEU A 505 -10.70 8.28 24.65
C LEU A 505 -9.82 8.29 25.90
N MET A 506 -8.99 7.26 26.08
CA MET A 506 -8.17 7.02 27.27
C MET A 506 -6.83 7.73 27.24
#